data_AF-A0ABD5VHL6-F1
#
_entry.id   AF-A0ABD5VHL6-F1
#
_cell.length_a   1.000
_cell.length_b   1.000
_cell.length_c   1.000
_cell.angle_alpha   90.00
_cell.angle_beta   90.00
_cell.angle_gamma   90.00
#
_symmetry.space_group_name_H-M   'P 1'
#
loop_
_entity.id
_entity.type
_entity.pdbx_description
1 polymer ?
#
loop_
_entity_poly.entity_id
_entity_poly.type
_entity_poly.pdbx_seq_one_letter_code
_entity_poly.pdbx_strand_id
1 'polypeptide(L)'
;MTDDADPLAWETRASDVAYACPGFEVVHQDVRLPDGTDTDFDYLTEPEAVVVLPFAANASDGDDASTEDGDLGALDAGEVVVIEEWRQAVSRVNRGLPAGSIEPDDDDLAVAARRELREETGYEAGDVSHLCTVEPANGLLDSVHHVYVATGCEPAGEQELDFNESIRVDTTGFSDLLAAVRDGRIRDGRTHVAVTRYALERALGDAHDATGGAEPAAGEAADVVDANAPATQGGDGA
;
A
#
# COMPACT_ATOMS: atom_id res chain seq x y z
N MET A 1 -0.90 15.28 31.94
CA MET A 1 -1.25 16.25 30.87
C MET A 1 -2.67 15.89 30.51
N THR A 2 -3.59 16.86 30.51
CA THR A 2 -4.97 16.59 30.12
C THR A 2 -4.94 16.16 28.65
N ASP A 3 -5.36 14.93 28.44
CA ASP A 3 -5.65 14.35 27.14
C ASP A 3 -6.90 15.07 26.62
N ASP A 4 -6.71 16.28 26.09
CA ASP A 4 -7.78 16.97 25.38
C ASP A 4 -7.88 16.27 24.03
N ALA A 5 -8.77 15.27 23.97
CA ALA A 5 -9.14 14.59 22.75
C ALA A 5 -9.41 15.62 21.64
N ASP A 6 -9.04 15.26 20.39
CA ASP A 6 -9.29 16.11 19.23
C ASP A 6 -10.77 16.55 19.22
N PRO A 7 -11.10 17.84 18.99
CA PRO A 7 -12.48 18.31 19.02
C PRO A 7 -13.39 17.67 17.96
N LEU A 8 -12.83 16.97 16.96
CA LEU A 8 -13.55 16.17 15.98
C LEU A 8 -13.71 14.70 16.41
N ALA A 9 -12.98 14.24 17.43
CA ALA A 9 -13.00 12.86 17.86
C ALA A 9 -14.37 12.46 18.38
N TRP A 10 -14.81 11.29 17.95
CA TRP A 10 -16.02 10.66 18.47
C TRP A 10 -15.64 9.82 19.69
N GLU A 11 -16.56 9.71 20.64
CA GLU A 11 -16.36 8.84 21.79
C GLU A 11 -17.04 7.50 21.55
N THR A 12 -16.25 6.42 21.45
CA THR A 12 -16.76 5.05 21.35
C THR A 12 -17.39 4.63 22.68
N ARG A 13 -18.66 4.25 22.64
CA ARG A 13 -19.47 3.83 23.79
C ARG A 13 -19.54 2.32 23.94
N ALA A 14 -19.64 1.62 22.83
CA ALA A 14 -19.62 0.17 22.74
C ALA A 14 -19.03 -0.25 21.40
N SER A 15 -18.51 -1.48 21.34
CA SER A 15 -18.02 -2.09 20.11
C SER A 15 -18.28 -3.59 20.14
N ASP A 16 -18.74 -4.13 19.01
CA ASP A 16 -18.91 -5.56 18.80
C ASP A 16 -18.73 -5.94 17.32
N VAL A 17 -18.61 -7.24 17.06
CA VAL A 17 -18.48 -7.78 15.69
C VAL A 17 -19.86 -8.13 15.16
N ALA A 18 -20.36 -7.32 14.23
CA ALA A 18 -21.65 -7.54 13.57
C ALA A 18 -21.62 -8.70 12.56
N TYR A 19 -20.45 -8.95 11.94
CA TYR A 19 -20.23 -10.05 11.00
C TYR A 19 -18.76 -10.47 11.00
N ALA A 20 -18.50 -11.78 10.85
CA ALA A 20 -17.15 -12.31 10.68
C ALA A 20 -17.11 -13.39 9.59
N CYS A 21 -16.03 -13.37 8.81
CA CYS A 21 -15.67 -14.42 7.85
C CYS A 21 -14.15 -14.60 7.84
N PRO A 22 -13.61 -15.62 7.15
CA PRO A 22 -12.16 -15.83 7.12
C PRO A 22 -11.33 -14.67 6.55
N GLY A 23 -11.93 -13.76 5.77
CA GLY A 23 -11.20 -12.67 5.12
C GLY A 23 -11.29 -11.31 5.81
N PHE A 24 -12.35 -11.04 6.57
CA PHE A 24 -12.56 -9.76 7.25
C PHE A 24 -13.67 -9.88 8.31
N GLU A 25 -13.72 -8.91 9.21
CA GLU A 25 -14.82 -8.70 10.14
C GLU A 25 -15.47 -7.33 9.89
N VAL A 26 -16.77 -7.20 10.18
CA VAL A 26 -17.47 -5.91 10.24
C VAL A 26 -17.64 -5.56 11.70
N VAL A 27 -17.00 -4.48 12.11
CA VAL A 27 -17.09 -3.93 13.46
C VAL A 27 -18.22 -2.91 13.50
N HIS A 28 -19.11 -3.06 14.48
CA HIS A 28 -20.15 -2.10 14.80
C HIS A 28 -19.73 -1.32 16.05
N GLN A 29 -19.90 0.00 16.03
CA GLN A 29 -19.64 0.86 17.17
C GLN A 29 -20.82 1.79 17.45
N ASP A 30 -21.26 1.81 18.70
CA ASP A 30 -22.08 2.90 19.23
C ASP A 30 -21.13 4.06 19.57
N VAL A 31 -21.39 5.25 19.03
CA VAL A 31 -20.51 6.42 19.15
C VAL A 31 -21.27 7.67 19.57
N ARG A 32 -20.59 8.57 20.27
CA ARG A 32 -21.08 9.93 20.55
C ARG A 32 -20.27 10.96 19.78
N LEU A 33 -20.96 11.74 18.96
CA LEU A 33 -20.40 12.82 18.16
C LEU A 33 -19.99 14.02 19.05
N PRO A 34 -19.13 14.93 18.56
CA PRO A 34 -18.70 16.11 19.31
C PRO A 34 -19.83 17.06 19.74
N ASP A 35 -20.97 17.05 19.02
CA ASP A 35 -22.16 17.84 19.38
C ASP A 35 -23.06 17.19 20.44
N GLY A 36 -22.67 16.00 20.93
CA GLY A 36 -23.39 15.21 21.92
C GLY A 36 -24.43 14.26 21.33
N THR A 37 -24.59 14.19 20.00
CA THR A 37 -25.49 13.25 19.34
C THR A 37 -24.97 11.81 19.46
N ASP A 38 -25.82 10.88 19.86
CA ASP A 38 -25.54 9.44 19.84
C ASP A 38 -25.96 8.84 18.48
N THR A 39 -25.09 8.03 17.88
CA THR A 39 -25.31 7.32 16.60
C THR A 39 -24.46 6.06 16.56
N ASP A 40 -24.60 5.26 15.52
CA ASP A 40 -23.73 4.12 15.21
C ASP A 40 -22.81 4.36 14.01
N PHE A 41 -21.74 3.57 13.92
CA PHE A 41 -20.82 3.51 12.79
C PHE A 41 -20.31 2.07 12.56
N ASP A 42 -20.33 1.63 11.30
CA ASP A 42 -19.82 0.33 10.88
C ASP A 42 -18.57 0.50 10.01
N TYR A 43 -17.55 -0.33 10.22
CA TYR A 43 -16.38 -0.41 9.36
C TYR A 43 -15.90 -1.86 9.20
N LEU A 44 -15.16 -2.15 8.13
CA LEU A 44 -14.48 -3.44 7.98
C LEU A 44 -13.10 -3.35 8.61
N THR A 45 -12.74 -4.38 9.36
CA THR A 45 -11.37 -4.55 9.85
C THR A 45 -10.60 -5.49 8.94
N GLU A 46 -9.45 -5.02 8.46
CA GLU A 46 -8.53 -5.77 7.62
C GLU A 46 -7.09 -5.54 8.10
N PRO A 47 -6.22 -6.57 8.10
CA PRO A 47 -4.82 -6.39 8.47
C PRO A 47 -4.14 -5.31 7.63
N GLU A 48 -3.09 -4.73 8.20
CA GLU A 48 -2.14 -3.93 7.44
C GLU A 48 -1.49 -4.76 6.33
N ALA A 49 -1.15 -4.12 5.22
CA ALA A 49 -0.63 -4.78 4.04
C ALA A 49 0.54 -4.01 3.41
N VAL A 50 1.36 -4.73 2.67
CA VAL A 50 2.43 -4.17 1.84
C VAL A 50 2.03 -4.22 0.38
N VAL A 51 2.48 -3.22 -0.39
CA VAL A 51 2.32 -3.17 -1.84
C VAL A 51 3.67 -2.89 -2.45
N VAL A 52 4.11 -3.70 -3.41
CA VAL A 52 5.47 -3.59 -3.97
C VAL A 52 5.42 -3.11 -5.41
N LEU A 53 6.22 -2.09 -5.73
CA LEU A 53 6.53 -1.64 -7.09
C LEU A 53 7.92 -2.19 -7.48
N PRO A 54 8.00 -3.40 -8.09
CA PRO A 54 9.26 -4.07 -8.37
C PRO A 54 9.83 -3.72 -9.75
N PHE A 55 11.05 -3.20 -9.78
CA PHE A 55 11.83 -2.96 -11.00
C PHE A 55 12.79 -4.13 -11.25
N ALA A 56 12.66 -4.75 -12.42
CA ALA A 56 13.49 -5.86 -12.85
C ALA A 56 14.95 -5.42 -13.04
N ALA A 57 15.92 -6.28 -12.73
CA ALA A 57 17.35 -5.97 -12.84
C ALA A 57 17.82 -5.70 -14.28
N ASN A 58 17.07 -6.16 -15.29
CA ASN A 58 17.36 -5.92 -16.70
C ASN A 58 16.80 -4.58 -17.22
N ALA A 59 16.20 -3.76 -16.35
CA ALA A 59 15.93 -2.36 -16.63
C ALA A 59 17.25 -1.71 -17.06
N SER A 60 17.38 -1.37 -18.35
CA SER A 60 18.50 -0.55 -18.78
C SER A 60 18.49 0.72 -17.94
N ASP A 61 19.59 0.99 -17.24
CA ASP A 61 19.87 2.31 -16.68
C ASP A 61 19.47 3.32 -17.76
N GLY A 62 18.52 4.22 -17.45
CA GLY A 62 17.89 5.17 -18.38
C GLY A 62 18.83 6.24 -18.94
N ASP A 63 20.04 5.86 -19.31
CA ASP A 63 21.10 6.70 -19.88
C ASP A 63 20.83 7.06 -21.36
N ASP A 64 19.76 6.54 -21.98
CA ASP A 64 19.25 7.06 -23.26
C ASP A 64 18.14 8.09 -23.04
N ALA A 65 18.44 9.14 -22.27
CA ALA A 65 17.61 10.32 -22.11
C ALA A 65 17.62 11.20 -23.38
N SER A 66 17.43 10.61 -24.57
CA SER A 66 17.32 11.33 -25.84
C SER A 66 15.91 11.33 -26.43
N THR A 67 14.90 11.55 -25.59
CA THR A 67 13.56 11.95 -26.07
C THR A 67 13.50 13.47 -26.18
N GLU A 68 13.74 13.99 -27.39
CA GLU A 68 13.43 15.37 -27.78
C GLU A 68 11.92 15.61 -27.85
N ASP A 69 11.19 15.39 -26.76
CA ASP A 69 9.80 15.84 -26.60
C ASP A 69 9.49 15.81 -25.09
N GLY A 70 9.01 16.93 -24.53
CA GLY A 70 8.74 17.10 -23.10
C GLY A 70 7.53 16.29 -22.57
N ASP A 71 7.44 15.01 -22.91
CA ASP A 71 6.34 14.09 -22.54
C ASP A 71 6.93 12.82 -21.92
N LEU A 72 6.94 12.73 -20.57
CA LEU A 72 7.14 11.52 -19.74
C LEU A 72 8.32 10.56 -20.05
N GLY A 73 9.14 10.82 -21.08
CA GLY A 73 10.27 9.98 -21.50
C GLY A 73 11.44 10.00 -20.53
N ALA A 74 11.46 10.95 -19.60
CA ALA A 74 12.39 10.97 -18.46
C ALA A 74 12.06 9.91 -17.39
N LEU A 75 10.91 9.21 -17.50
CA LEU A 75 10.50 8.15 -16.57
C LEU A 75 10.73 6.76 -17.16
N ASP A 76 11.70 6.58 -18.07
CA ASP A 76 12.14 5.25 -18.49
C ASP A 76 12.93 4.56 -17.36
N ALA A 77 12.23 4.25 -16.28
CA ALA A 77 12.77 3.58 -15.10
C ALA A 77 12.91 2.05 -15.31
N GLY A 78 12.70 1.58 -16.55
CA GLY A 78 12.82 0.19 -16.95
C GLY A 78 11.56 -0.66 -16.75
N GLU A 79 11.76 -1.98 -16.71
CA GLU A 79 10.68 -2.96 -16.62
C GLU A 79 10.21 -3.17 -15.17
N VAL A 80 8.89 -3.20 -14.99
CA VAL A 80 8.20 -3.48 -13.73
C VAL A 80 7.55 -4.85 -13.79
N VAL A 81 7.73 -5.64 -12.73
CA VAL A 81 6.99 -6.90 -12.56
C VAL A 81 5.57 -6.59 -12.11
N VAL A 82 4.59 -7.13 -12.80
CA VAL A 82 3.16 -6.93 -12.54
C VAL A 82 2.46 -8.27 -12.39
N ILE A 83 1.31 -8.22 -11.74
CA ILE A 83 0.45 -9.39 -11.57
C ILE A 83 -0.93 -9.17 -12.19
N GLU A 84 -1.57 -10.27 -12.59
CA GLU A 84 -2.96 -10.32 -12.97
C GLU A 84 -3.71 -11.38 -12.16
N GLU A 85 -4.81 -10.97 -11.54
CA GLU A 85 -5.58 -11.81 -10.64
C GLU A 85 -7.09 -11.57 -10.84
N TRP A 86 -7.89 -12.61 -10.65
CA TRP A 86 -9.34 -12.48 -10.62
C TRP A 86 -9.81 -11.81 -9.32
N ARG A 87 -10.44 -10.63 -9.43
CA ARG A 87 -11.02 -9.95 -8.27
C ARG A 87 -12.53 -10.18 -8.24
N GLN A 88 -12.98 -11.04 -7.32
CA GLN A 88 -14.39 -11.47 -7.24
C GLN A 88 -15.37 -10.31 -7.07
N ALA A 89 -15.05 -9.35 -6.20
CA ALA A 89 -15.90 -8.18 -5.90
C ALA A 89 -16.24 -7.33 -7.14
N VAL A 90 -15.36 -7.32 -8.15
CA VAL A 90 -15.55 -6.60 -9.42
C VAL A 90 -15.72 -7.53 -10.62
N SER A 91 -15.70 -8.85 -10.40
CA SER A 91 -15.93 -9.93 -11.37
C SER A 91 -15.12 -9.78 -12.66
N ARG A 92 -13.83 -9.51 -12.53
CA ARG A 92 -12.90 -9.41 -13.65
C ARG A 92 -11.48 -9.71 -13.22
N VAL A 93 -10.63 -9.99 -14.21
CA VAL A 93 -9.18 -9.94 -14.03
C VAL A 93 -8.77 -8.49 -13.85
N ASN A 94 -8.07 -8.19 -12.77
CA ASN A 94 -7.38 -6.93 -12.56
C ASN A 94 -5.88 -7.13 -12.76
N ARG A 95 -5.26 -6.18 -13.44
CA ARG A 95 -3.80 -6.04 -13.50
C ARG A 95 -3.35 -5.04 -12.45
N GLY A 96 -2.30 -5.37 -11.72
CA GLY A 96 -1.77 -4.53 -10.65
C GLY A 96 -0.38 -4.94 -10.19
N LEU A 97 -0.07 -4.58 -8.95
CA LEU A 97 1.20 -4.83 -8.29
C LEU A 97 1.04 -5.94 -7.24
N PRO A 98 2.12 -6.69 -6.94
CA PRO A 98 2.09 -7.68 -5.86
C PRO A 98 1.87 -7.02 -4.51
N ALA A 99 1.04 -7.65 -3.68
CA ALA A 99 0.61 -7.10 -2.39
C ALA A 99 -0.07 -8.15 -1.51
N GLY A 100 0.30 -8.19 -0.24
CA GLY A 100 -0.33 -9.05 0.76
C GLY A 100 -0.22 -8.48 2.17
N SER A 101 -0.85 -9.17 3.10
CA SER A 101 -0.96 -8.76 4.50
C SER A 101 0.36 -8.99 5.24
N ILE A 102 0.60 -8.20 6.29
CA ILE A 102 1.71 -8.45 7.19
C ILE A 102 1.41 -9.68 8.04
N GLU A 103 2.38 -10.58 8.17
CA GLU A 103 2.27 -11.76 9.02
C GLU A 103 2.96 -11.54 10.39
N PRO A 104 2.54 -12.25 11.45
CA PRO A 104 3.16 -12.14 12.77
C PRO A 104 4.65 -12.49 12.81
N ASP A 105 5.11 -13.30 11.85
CA ASP A 105 6.49 -13.75 11.74
C ASP A 105 7.36 -12.80 10.88
N ASP A 106 6.79 -11.75 10.29
CA ASP A 106 7.55 -10.72 9.58
C ASP A 106 8.28 -9.83 10.59
N ASP A 107 9.63 -9.85 10.57
CA ASP A 107 10.47 -9.05 11.48
C ASP A 107 10.24 -7.53 11.30
N ASP A 108 9.97 -7.11 10.06
CA ASP A 108 9.59 -5.74 9.69
C ASP A 108 8.80 -5.69 8.37
N LEU A 109 8.28 -4.50 8.04
CA LEU A 109 7.50 -4.23 6.84
C LEU A 109 8.27 -4.47 5.52
N ALA A 110 9.59 -4.26 5.50
CA ALA A 110 10.39 -4.50 4.30
C ALA A 110 10.63 -6.00 4.09
N VAL A 111 10.70 -6.79 5.17
CA VAL A 111 10.71 -8.26 5.12
C VAL A 111 9.40 -8.77 4.53
N ALA A 112 8.25 -8.28 5.01
CA ALA A 112 6.94 -8.61 4.45
C ALA A 112 6.86 -8.28 2.94
N ALA A 113 7.32 -7.09 2.53
CA ALA A 113 7.35 -6.69 1.12
C ALA A 113 8.20 -7.63 0.25
N ARG A 114 9.35 -8.09 0.77
CA ARG A 114 10.20 -9.08 0.06
C ARG A 114 9.54 -10.45 -0.02
N ARG A 115 8.88 -10.88 1.05
CA ARG A 115 8.15 -12.15 1.12
C ARG A 115 7.02 -12.18 0.09
N GLU A 116 6.14 -11.19 0.11
CA GLU A 116 5.00 -11.07 -0.80
C GLU A 116 5.43 -11.00 -2.27
N LEU A 117 6.47 -10.21 -2.58
CA LEU A 117 7.03 -10.18 -3.93
C LEU A 117 7.47 -11.59 -4.38
N ARG A 118 8.19 -12.32 -3.53
CA ARG A 118 8.70 -13.66 -3.82
C ARG A 118 7.57 -14.67 -3.99
N GLU A 119 6.60 -14.68 -3.08
CA GLU A 119 5.50 -15.64 -3.06
C GLU A 119 4.58 -15.46 -4.27
N GLU A 120 4.15 -14.22 -4.54
CA GLU A 120 3.23 -13.95 -5.64
C GLU A 120 3.90 -13.99 -7.02
N THR A 121 5.20 -13.71 -7.13
CA THR A 121 5.84 -13.52 -8.44
C THR A 121 7.04 -14.42 -8.75
N GLY A 122 7.67 -15.01 -7.73
CA GLY A 122 8.93 -15.74 -7.86
C GLY A 122 10.17 -14.85 -8.02
N TYR A 123 10.04 -13.52 -7.89
CA TYR A 123 11.16 -12.58 -7.95
C TYR A 123 11.74 -12.28 -6.56
N GLU A 124 13.06 -12.11 -6.50
CA GLU A 124 13.74 -11.58 -5.34
C GLU A 124 14.30 -10.19 -5.65
N ALA A 125 14.13 -9.26 -4.72
CA ALA A 125 14.64 -7.90 -4.84
C ALA A 125 16.08 -7.79 -4.32
N GLY A 126 16.94 -7.04 -5.03
CA GLY A 126 18.22 -6.60 -4.47
C GLY A 126 18.01 -5.60 -3.33
N ASP A 127 17.29 -4.52 -3.60
CA ASP A 127 16.99 -3.47 -2.62
C ASP A 127 15.48 -3.21 -2.51
N VAL A 128 15.03 -2.81 -1.32
CA VAL A 128 13.63 -2.46 -1.02
C VAL A 128 13.62 -1.22 -0.16
N SER A 129 12.88 -0.20 -0.61
CA SER A 129 12.75 1.09 0.08
C SER A 129 11.29 1.51 0.19
N HIS A 130 10.92 2.12 1.31
CA HIS A 130 9.57 2.62 1.54
C HIS A 130 9.30 3.84 0.65
N LEU A 131 8.11 3.87 0.04
CA LEU A 131 7.65 4.96 -0.82
C LEU A 131 6.65 5.86 -0.10
N CYS A 132 5.58 5.26 0.43
CA CYS A 132 4.55 5.97 1.17
C CYS A 132 3.69 5.00 1.97
N THR A 133 2.95 5.54 2.94
CA THR A 133 1.91 4.82 3.68
C THR A 133 0.59 5.50 3.40
N VAL A 134 -0.45 4.73 3.10
CA VAL A 134 -1.78 5.25 2.78
C VAL A 134 -2.88 4.41 3.41
N GLU A 135 -3.99 5.05 3.77
CA GLU A 135 -5.23 4.39 4.12
C GLU A 135 -6.15 4.44 2.88
N PRO A 136 -6.39 3.33 2.18
CA PRO A 136 -7.06 3.34 0.89
C PRO A 136 -8.52 3.81 0.97
N ALA A 137 -9.17 3.61 2.12
CA ALA A 137 -10.58 3.96 2.34
C ALA A 137 -10.91 4.15 3.83
N ASN A 138 -10.20 5.04 4.54
CA ASN A 138 -10.35 5.30 5.99
C ASN A 138 -11.75 5.75 6.48
N GLY A 139 -12.70 5.99 5.57
CA GLY A 139 -14.11 6.17 5.91
C GLY A 139 -14.92 4.87 5.98
N LEU A 140 -14.30 3.71 5.75
CA LEU A 140 -14.95 2.40 5.68
C LEU A 140 -14.05 1.25 6.17
N LEU A 141 -12.73 1.37 6.04
CA LEU A 141 -11.72 0.37 6.41
C LEU A 141 -10.75 0.98 7.42
N ASP A 142 -10.22 0.16 8.32
CA ASP A 142 -9.09 0.53 9.19
C ASP A 142 -7.72 0.14 8.61
N SER A 143 -7.68 -0.59 7.49
CA SER A 143 -6.44 -1.09 6.89
C SER A 143 -5.49 0.01 6.45
N VAL A 144 -4.20 -0.22 6.72
CA VAL A 144 -3.08 0.61 6.28
C VAL A 144 -2.27 -0.13 5.23
N HIS A 145 -1.96 0.53 4.12
CA HIS A 145 -1.11 0.01 3.06
C HIS A 145 0.25 0.71 3.05
N HIS A 146 1.32 -0.07 3.19
CA HIS A 146 2.70 0.37 3.07
C HIS A 146 3.23 0.07 1.67
N VAL A 147 3.49 1.12 0.90
CA VAL A 147 3.97 0.99 -0.48
C VAL A 147 5.50 1.01 -0.49
N TYR A 148 6.09 0.03 -1.16
CA TYR A 148 7.53 -0.14 -1.30
C TYR A 148 7.94 -0.09 -2.76
N VAL A 149 9.15 0.41 -3.03
CA VAL A 149 9.85 0.24 -4.30
C VAL A 149 10.88 -0.87 -4.10
N ALA A 150 10.84 -1.88 -4.95
CA ALA A 150 11.86 -2.91 -5.02
C ALA A 150 12.69 -2.72 -6.29
N THR A 151 14.01 -2.85 -6.22
CA THR A 151 14.90 -2.70 -7.37
C THR A 151 15.89 -3.85 -7.47
N GLY A 152 16.41 -4.06 -8.68
CA GLY A 152 17.28 -5.20 -8.96
C GLY A 152 16.52 -6.52 -8.79
N CYS A 153 15.24 -6.54 -9.16
CA CYS A 153 14.42 -7.74 -9.03
C CYS A 153 14.83 -8.77 -10.09
N GLU A 154 15.21 -9.97 -9.65
CA GLU A 154 15.58 -11.08 -10.52
C GLU A 154 14.67 -12.29 -10.27
N PRO A 155 14.33 -13.09 -11.30
CA PRO A 155 13.66 -14.36 -11.09
C PRO A 155 14.53 -15.27 -10.22
N ALA A 156 14.00 -15.70 -9.08
CA ALA A 156 14.74 -16.50 -8.10
C ALA A 156 14.06 -17.84 -7.78
N GLY A 157 12.80 -18.03 -8.18
CA GLY A 157 12.06 -19.26 -7.92
C GLY A 157 10.72 -19.34 -8.64
N GLU A 158 9.94 -20.36 -8.26
CA GLU A 158 8.53 -20.48 -8.64
C GLU A 158 7.65 -19.72 -7.64
N GLN A 159 6.42 -19.38 -8.02
CA GLN A 159 5.44 -18.76 -7.12
C GLN A 159 5.07 -19.73 -5.98
N GLU A 160 4.85 -19.20 -4.79
CA GLU A 160 4.39 -19.90 -3.59
C GLU A 160 3.02 -19.33 -3.17
N LEU A 161 2.01 -19.52 -4.02
CA LEU A 161 0.68 -18.92 -3.86
C LEU A 161 -0.15 -19.59 -2.77
N ASP A 162 -1.00 -18.79 -2.11
CA ASP A 162 -2.02 -19.29 -1.21
C ASP A 162 -3.15 -20.05 -1.94
N PHE A 163 -3.90 -20.88 -1.19
CA PHE A 163 -4.95 -21.73 -1.78
C PHE A 163 -6.10 -20.95 -2.44
N ASN A 164 -6.29 -19.70 -2.06
CA ASN A 164 -7.31 -18.78 -2.57
C ASN A 164 -6.76 -17.86 -3.68
N GLU A 165 -5.50 -18.01 -4.08
CA GLU A 165 -4.85 -17.17 -5.06
C GLU A 165 -4.73 -17.85 -6.43
N SER A 166 -4.75 -17.02 -7.47
CA SER A 166 -4.60 -17.45 -8.85
C SER A 166 -4.02 -16.29 -9.65
N ILE A 167 -2.69 -16.23 -9.68
CA ILE A 167 -1.92 -15.09 -10.16
C ILE A 167 -1.17 -15.44 -11.44
N ARG A 168 -1.22 -14.55 -12.43
CA ARG A 168 -0.32 -14.55 -13.59
C ARG A 168 0.69 -13.41 -13.46
N VAL A 169 1.95 -13.71 -13.65
CA VAL A 169 3.06 -12.76 -13.60
C VAL A 169 3.44 -12.32 -15.02
N ASP A 170 3.71 -11.03 -15.20
CA ASP A 170 4.20 -10.45 -16.46
C ASP A 170 5.14 -9.27 -16.17
N THR A 171 5.82 -8.74 -17.18
CA THR A 171 6.61 -7.50 -17.09
C THR A 171 6.09 -6.42 -18.01
N THR A 172 6.39 -5.15 -17.71
CA THR A 172 6.00 -4.01 -18.55
C THR A 172 6.91 -2.83 -18.31
N GLY A 173 7.14 -2.00 -19.32
CA GLY A 173 7.81 -0.71 -19.09
C GLY A 173 7.04 0.14 -18.08
N PHE A 174 7.75 0.82 -17.18
CA PHE A 174 7.13 1.74 -16.22
C PHE A 174 6.33 2.84 -16.92
N SER A 175 6.84 3.38 -18.03
CA SER A 175 6.16 4.38 -18.85
C SER A 175 4.81 3.86 -19.40
N ASP A 176 4.76 2.61 -19.87
CA ASP A 176 3.53 1.96 -20.31
C ASP A 176 2.56 1.71 -19.15
N LEU A 177 3.08 1.34 -17.97
CA LEU A 177 2.29 1.14 -16.76
C LEU A 177 1.64 2.46 -16.31
N LEU A 178 2.43 3.54 -16.28
CA LEU A 178 1.96 4.89 -15.97
C LEU A 178 0.93 5.38 -16.99
N ALA A 179 1.16 5.15 -18.29
CA ALA A 179 0.17 5.45 -19.32
C ALA A 179 -1.12 4.65 -19.13
N ALA A 180 -1.03 3.37 -18.77
CA ALA A 180 -2.20 2.53 -18.50
C ALA A 180 -3.00 2.99 -17.26
N VAL A 181 -2.31 3.49 -16.23
CA VAL A 181 -2.93 4.16 -15.07
C VAL A 181 -3.64 5.44 -15.52
N ARG A 182 -2.96 6.32 -16.26
CA ARG A 182 -3.50 7.60 -16.76
C ARG A 182 -4.73 7.42 -17.64
N ASP A 183 -4.72 6.42 -18.51
CA ASP A 183 -5.79 6.16 -19.47
C ASP A 183 -6.95 5.34 -18.86
N GLY A 184 -6.87 4.93 -17.58
CA GLY A 184 -7.89 4.14 -16.89
C GLY A 184 -7.97 2.68 -17.34
N ARG A 185 -6.93 2.17 -18.01
CA ARG A 185 -6.78 0.75 -18.37
C ARG A 185 -6.43 -0.11 -17.15
N ILE A 186 -5.71 0.46 -16.19
CA ILE A 186 -5.53 -0.11 -14.85
C ILE A 186 -6.55 0.51 -13.91
N ARG A 187 -7.15 -0.32 -13.05
CA ARG A 187 -8.21 0.08 -12.12
C ARG A 187 -7.97 -0.43 -10.69
N ASP A 188 -6.79 -0.98 -10.44
CA ASP A 188 -6.36 -1.36 -9.10
C ASP A 188 -5.84 -0.12 -8.36
N GLY A 189 -6.47 0.25 -7.25
CA GLY A 189 -6.18 1.50 -6.54
C GLY A 189 -4.78 1.56 -5.95
N ARG A 190 -4.26 0.43 -5.45
CA ARG A 190 -2.90 0.30 -4.90
C ARG A 190 -1.86 0.62 -5.97
N THR A 191 -2.08 0.09 -7.18
CA THR A 191 -1.24 0.35 -8.35
C THR A 191 -1.28 1.82 -8.74
N HIS A 192 -2.45 2.47 -8.72
CA HIS A 192 -2.56 3.91 -8.98
C HIS A 192 -1.72 4.72 -8.00
N VAL A 193 -1.83 4.43 -6.69
CA VAL A 193 -1.06 5.12 -5.65
C VAL A 193 0.45 4.95 -5.89
N ALA A 194 0.92 3.70 -6.01
CA ALA A 194 2.35 3.42 -6.15
C ALA A 194 2.97 4.08 -7.38
N VAL A 195 2.34 3.91 -8.55
CA VAL A 195 2.86 4.40 -9.82
C VAL A 195 2.82 5.92 -9.89
N THR A 196 1.73 6.55 -9.46
CA THR A 196 1.63 8.02 -9.51
C THR A 196 2.51 8.69 -8.46
N ARG A 197 2.64 8.11 -7.27
CA ARG A 197 3.53 8.60 -6.22
C ARG A 197 4.99 8.52 -6.67
N TYR A 198 5.41 7.38 -7.20
CA TYR A 198 6.76 7.20 -7.73
C TYR A 198 7.08 8.20 -8.86
N ALA A 199 6.17 8.33 -9.83
CA ALA A 199 6.34 9.29 -10.93
C ALA A 199 6.44 10.74 -10.44
N LEU A 200 5.64 11.12 -9.43
CA LEU A 200 5.71 12.44 -8.81
C LEU A 200 7.05 12.67 -8.12
N GLU A 201 7.53 11.70 -7.34
CA GLU A 201 8.82 11.83 -6.64
C GLU A 201 10.00 11.93 -7.60
N ARG A 202 9.99 11.17 -8.71
CA ARG A 202 11.02 11.28 -9.75
C ARG A 202 11.00 12.66 -10.41
N ALA A 203 9.83 13.15 -10.80
CA ALA A 203 9.71 14.48 -11.39
C ALA A 203 10.17 15.61 -10.42
N LEU A 204 9.96 15.45 -9.12
CA LEU A 204 10.43 16.39 -8.11
C LEU A 204 11.93 16.26 -7.83
N GLY A 205 12.47 15.05 -7.82
CA GLY A 205 13.90 14.77 -7.69
C GLY A 205 14.70 15.35 -8.85
N ASP A 206 14.27 15.11 -10.08
CA ASP A 206 14.89 15.67 -11.29
C ASP A 206 14.86 17.21 -11.27
N ALA A 207 13.77 17.80 -10.77
CA ALA A 207 13.66 19.25 -10.61
C ALA A 207 14.58 19.80 -9.51
N HIS A 208 14.82 19.03 -8.44
CA HIS A 208 15.72 19.38 -7.35
C HIS A 208 17.19 19.31 -7.78
N ASP A 209 17.56 18.25 -8.52
CA ASP A 209 18.89 18.08 -9.11
C ASP A 209 19.18 19.15 -10.17
N ALA A 210 18.18 19.54 -10.95
CA ALA A 210 18.28 20.66 -11.89
C ALA A 210 18.43 22.05 -11.21
N THR A 211 18.12 22.18 -9.92
CA THR A 211 18.13 23.45 -9.18
C THR A 211 19.14 23.53 -8.03
N GLY A 212 19.87 22.45 -7.72
CA GLY A 212 20.95 22.44 -6.72
C GLY A 212 20.49 22.68 -5.28
N GLY A 213 19.31 22.17 -4.91
CA GLY A 213 18.77 22.29 -3.55
C GLY A 213 19.34 21.26 -2.59
N ALA A 214 19.33 21.56 -1.30
CA ALA A 214 19.64 20.63 -0.22
C ALA A 214 18.34 19.96 0.28
N GLU A 215 18.40 18.66 0.53
CA GLU A 215 17.29 17.85 1.09
C GLU A 215 16.79 18.40 2.44
N PRO A 216 15.46 18.47 2.68
CA PRO A 216 14.94 18.57 4.03
C PRO A 216 14.89 17.18 4.67
N ALA A 217 15.28 17.11 5.95
CA ALA A 217 15.30 15.88 6.73
C ALA A 217 13.91 15.21 6.80
N ALA A 218 13.91 13.88 6.71
CA ALA A 218 12.75 13.02 6.89
C ALA A 218 11.99 13.39 8.17
N GLY A 219 10.73 13.82 8.02
CA GLY A 219 9.81 14.03 9.13
C GLY A 219 9.38 12.68 9.69
N GLU A 220 9.44 12.56 11.02
CA GLU A 220 8.94 11.43 11.79
C GLU A 220 7.56 10.97 11.29
N ALA A 221 7.43 9.66 11.07
CA ALA A 221 6.15 9.01 10.87
C ALA A 221 5.22 9.43 12.03
N ALA A 222 4.07 10.00 11.70
CA ALA A 222 3.05 10.25 12.71
C ALA A 222 2.64 8.90 13.30
N ASP A 223 2.80 8.75 14.62
CA ASP A 223 2.21 7.67 15.40
C ASP A 223 0.72 7.59 15.02
N VAL A 224 0.34 6.53 14.31
CA VAL A 224 -1.07 6.17 14.14
C VAL A 224 -1.52 5.69 15.51
N VAL A 225 -2.17 6.59 16.24
CA VAL A 225 -2.75 6.26 17.54
C VAL A 225 -3.87 5.26 17.27
N ASP A 226 -3.70 4.03 17.75
CA ASP A 226 -4.77 3.05 17.81
C ASP A 226 -5.85 3.58 18.78
N ALA A 227 -6.80 4.32 18.22
CA ALA A 227 -7.95 4.87 18.93
C ALA A 227 -9.01 3.80 19.23
N ASN A 228 -8.82 2.55 18.78
CA ASN A 228 -9.79 1.46 18.87
C ASN A 228 -9.32 0.28 19.74
N ALA A 229 -8.19 0.39 20.44
CA ALA A 229 -7.77 -0.61 21.41
C ALA A 229 -8.89 -0.85 22.45
N PRO A 230 -9.39 -2.09 22.61
CA PRO A 230 -10.42 -2.38 23.60
C PRO A 230 -9.88 -2.07 24.99
N ALA A 231 -10.62 -1.25 25.75
CA ALA A 231 -10.31 -0.98 27.14
C ALA A 231 -10.15 -2.30 27.89
N THR A 232 -8.92 -2.63 28.28
CA THR A 232 -8.64 -3.79 29.12
C THR A 232 -9.36 -3.58 30.45
N GLN A 233 -10.48 -4.29 30.65
CA GLN A 233 -11.12 -4.36 31.96
C GLN A 233 -10.15 -5.10 32.89
N GLY A 234 -9.49 -4.33 33.75
CA GLY A 234 -8.80 -4.85 34.91
C GLY A 234 -9.77 -5.70 35.73
N GLY A 235 -9.56 -7.01 35.72
CA GLY A 235 -10.24 -7.93 36.63
C GLY A 235 -9.75 -7.70 38.04
N ASP A 236 -10.58 -7.05 38.85
CA ASP A 236 -10.46 -7.00 40.30
C ASP A 236 -11.58 -7.87 40.88
N GLY A 237 -11.25 -9.01 41.51
CA GLY A 237 -12.25 -9.76 42.25
C GLY A 237 -12.00 -11.25 42.53
N ALA A 238 -11.36 -11.49 43.68
CA ALA A 238 -11.45 -12.64 44.60
C ALA A 238 -10.77 -13.98 44.25
#